data_AF-A0A940SRV2-F1
#
_entry.id   AF-A0A940SRV2-F1
#
_cell.length_a   1.000
_cell.length_b   1.000
_cell.length_c   1.000
_cell.angle_alpha   90.00
_cell.angle_beta   90.00
_cell.angle_gamma   90.00
#
_symmetry.space_group_name_H-M   'P 1'
#
loop_
_entity.id
_entity.type
_entity.pdbx_description
1 polymer ?
#
loop_
_entity_poly.entity_id
_entity_poly.type
_entity_poly.pdbx_seq_one_letter_code
_entity_poly.pdbx_strand_id
1 'polypeptide(L)'
;MISLQEIQNIYQGYFDAVQKAEQNRKITDGMFGFGKKPADDPCHTDFLETLRSILTSETHEKPDSKHIQEILSYIYVSPAEHPEPLSAYWMLIAVHGLTNGLIPLLSKDDAAALLETYSKTYRRWERLPVQKNIIRLLKSQAE
;
A
#
# COMPACT_ATOMS: atom_id res chain seq x y z
N MET A 1 -5.15 17.66 -4.72
CA MET A 1 -4.79 16.50 -5.54
C MET A 1 -3.34 16.23 -5.24
N ILE A 2 -3.06 15.10 -4.60
CA ILE A 2 -1.71 14.65 -4.25
C ILE A 2 -0.97 14.24 -5.52
N SER A 3 0.26 14.67 -5.70
CA SER A 3 1.09 14.20 -6.81
C SER A 3 1.64 12.79 -6.54
N LEU A 4 1.99 12.07 -7.61
CA LEU A 4 2.71 10.81 -7.49
C LEU A 4 4.02 10.96 -6.72
N GLN A 5 4.73 12.08 -6.92
CA GLN A 5 5.97 12.38 -6.21
C GLN A 5 5.76 12.50 -4.70
N GLU A 6 4.64 13.08 -4.26
CA GLU A 6 4.33 13.18 -2.83
C GLU A 6 4.00 11.80 -2.23
N ILE A 7 3.28 10.93 -2.96
CA ILE A 7 3.08 9.53 -2.55
C ILE A 7 4.42 8.81 -2.42
N GLN A 8 5.31 8.97 -3.40
CA GLN A 8 6.67 8.39 -3.35
C GLN A 8 7.47 8.90 -2.16
N ASN A 9 7.39 10.19 -1.84
CA ASN A 9 8.06 10.78 -0.68
C ASN A 9 7.54 10.20 0.65
N ILE A 10 6.24 9.93 0.75
CA ILE A 10 5.64 9.29 1.94
C ILE A 10 6.18 7.86 2.10
N TYR A 11 6.24 7.10 1.01
CA TYR A 11 6.79 5.75 1.02
C TYR A 11 8.27 5.75 1.36
N GLN A 12 9.06 6.67 0.79
CA GLN A 12 10.48 6.79 1.11
C GLN A 12 10.69 7.15 2.60
N GLY A 13 9.92 8.12 3.12
CA GLY A 13 9.99 8.48 4.54
C GLY A 13 9.63 7.30 5.45
N TYR A 14 8.65 6.48 5.05
CA TYR A 14 8.32 5.24 5.75
C TYR A 14 9.45 4.21 5.69
N PHE A 15 10.06 3.99 4.53
CA PHE A 15 11.20 3.07 4.40
C PHE A 15 12.40 3.50 5.25
N ASP A 16 12.72 4.79 5.26
CA ASP A 16 13.80 5.32 6.09
C ASP A 16 13.49 5.14 7.59
N ALA A 17 12.22 5.32 8.00
CA ALA A 17 11.79 5.12 9.37
C ALA A 17 11.88 3.64 9.79
N VAL A 18 11.42 2.72 8.94
CA VAL A 18 11.54 1.28 9.16
C VAL A 18 13.01 0.86 9.24
N GLN A 19 13.86 1.37 8.34
CA GLN A 19 15.29 1.06 8.36
C GLN A 19 15.93 1.51 9.67
N LYS A 20 15.59 2.71 10.16
CA LYS A 20 16.06 3.20 11.47
C LYS A 20 15.54 2.33 12.62
N ALA A 21 14.29 1.88 12.57
CA ALA A 21 13.73 0.99 13.59
C ALA A 21 14.46 -0.37 13.62
N GLU A 22 14.74 -0.97 12.47
CA GLU A 22 15.51 -2.22 12.38
C GLU A 22 16.96 -2.04 12.86
N GLN A 23 17.62 -0.92 12.54
CA GLN A 23 18.99 -0.63 13.02
C GLN A 23 19.07 -0.45 14.53
N ASN A 24 18.04 0.13 15.15
CA ASN A 24 17.97 0.36 16.59
C ASN A 24 17.52 -0.87 17.38
N ARG A 25 17.20 -1.97 16.70
CA ARG A 25 16.71 -3.21 17.32
C ARG A 25 17.80 -3.84 18.18
N LYS A 26 17.51 -4.09 19.46
CA LYS A 26 18.41 -4.86 20.32
C LYS A 26 18.26 -6.35 20.00
N ILE A 27 19.35 -7.10 20.12
CA ILE A 27 19.36 -8.56 19.93
C ILE A 27 18.39 -9.26 20.90
N THR A 28 18.10 -8.65 22.05
CA THR A 28 17.17 -9.15 23.06
C THR A 28 15.70 -8.82 22.78
N ASP A 29 15.40 -7.95 21.81
CA ASP A 29 14.03 -7.56 21.50
C ASP A 29 13.27 -8.73 20.85
N GLY A 30 12.12 -9.08 21.44
CA GLY A 30 11.30 -10.22 21.02
C GLY A 30 11.70 -11.56 21.66
N MET A 31 12.82 -11.63 22.40
CA MET A 31 13.24 -12.83 23.11
C MET A 31 12.37 -13.03 24.36
N PHE A 32 11.79 -14.22 24.52
CA PHE A 32 10.79 -14.54 25.56
C PHE A 32 9.55 -13.60 25.59
N GLY A 33 9.26 -12.89 24.50
CA GLY A 33 8.17 -11.92 24.43
C GLY A 33 8.44 -10.59 25.12
N PHE A 34 9.68 -10.33 25.57
CA PHE A 34 10.10 -9.05 26.13
C PHE A 34 10.73 -8.15 25.04
N GLY A 35 10.51 -6.85 25.12
CA GLY A 35 11.00 -5.85 24.15
C GLY A 35 9.97 -5.46 23.08
N LYS A 36 10.24 -4.37 22.34
CA LYS A 36 9.37 -3.91 21.24
C LYS A 36 9.61 -4.77 20.00
N LYS A 37 8.56 -5.25 19.34
CA LYS A 37 8.71 -5.86 18.01
C LYS A 37 8.86 -4.74 16.98
N PRO A 38 9.58 -4.95 15.87
CA PRO A 38 9.62 -3.97 14.78
C PRO A 38 8.23 -3.58 14.29
N ALA A 39 7.28 -4.53 14.25
CA ALA A 39 5.89 -4.29 13.91
C ALA A 39 5.13 -3.37 14.89
N ASP A 40 5.68 -3.11 16.08
CA ASP A 40 5.10 -2.21 17.10
C ASP A 40 5.71 -0.80 17.04
N ASP A 41 6.58 -0.51 16.06
CA ASP A 41 7.14 0.83 15.88
C ASP A 41 6.05 1.81 15.38
N PRO A 42 5.96 3.03 15.96
CA PRO A 42 4.98 4.04 15.55
C PRO A 42 5.02 4.37 14.04
N CYS A 43 6.16 4.20 13.36
CA CYS A 43 6.28 4.50 11.94
C CYS A 43 5.24 3.79 11.07
N HIS A 44 4.81 2.58 11.47
CA HIS A 44 3.78 1.81 10.79
C HIS A 44 2.40 2.47 10.89
N THR A 45 2.02 2.95 12.08
CA THR A 45 0.76 3.65 12.30
C THR A 45 0.77 5.02 11.65
N ASP A 46 1.88 5.76 11.76
CA ASP A 46 2.02 7.10 11.17
C ASP A 46 1.90 7.04 9.64
N PHE A 47 2.54 6.06 9.00
CA PHE A 47 2.40 5.81 7.57
C PHE A 47 0.96 5.47 7.18
N LEU A 48 0.32 4.56 7.91
CA LEU A 48 -1.06 4.14 7.65
C LEU A 48 -2.04 5.32 7.71
N GLU A 49 -1.96 6.15 8.76
CA GLU A 49 -2.87 7.27 8.96
C GLU A 49 -2.61 8.41 7.96
N THR A 50 -1.34 8.70 7.66
CA THR A 50 -0.95 9.68 6.64
C THR A 50 -1.52 9.30 5.28
N LEU A 51 -1.30 8.04 4.87
CA LEU A 51 -1.77 7.56 3.58
C LEU A 51 -3.31 7.50 3.54
N ARG A 52 -3.97 7.08 4.63
CA ARG A 52 -5.44 7.09 4.71
C ARG A 52 -6.01 8.48 4.53
N SER A 53 -5.46 9.48 5.22
CA SER A 53 -5.92 10.87 5.14
C SER A 53 -5.84 11.38 3.71
N ILE A 54 -4.72 11.16 3.05
CA ILE A 54 -4.47 11.61 1.68
C ILE A 54 -5.40 10.92 0.68
N LEU A 55 -5.45 9.59 0.69
CA LEU A 55 -6.29 8.84 -0.25
C LEU A 55 -7.78 9.14 -0.05
N THR A 56 -8.20 9.44 1.19
CA THR A 56 -9.56 9.89 1.49
C THR A 56 -9.82 11.26 0.88
N SER A 57 -8.87 12.22 0.99
CA SER A 57 -8.98 13.53 0.34
C SER A 57 -9.18 13.39 -1.18
N GLU A 58 -8.40 12.52 -1.82
CA GLU A 58 -8.51 12.26 -3.26
C GLU A 58 -9.90 11.77 -3.68
N THR A 59 -10.56 10.95 -2.85
CA THR A 59 -11.94 10.51 -3.16
C THR A 59 -12.94 11.68 -3.21
N HIS A 60 -12.69 12.76 -2.47
CA HIS A 60 -13.54 13.95 -2.47
C HIS A 60 -13.23 14.88 -3.63
N GLU A 61 -11.96 15.00 -4.00
CA GLU A 61 -11.50 15.88 -5.08
C GLU A 61 -11.83 15.35 -6.48
N LYS A 62 -12.06 14.04 -6.60
CA LYS A 62 -12.41 13.34 -7.87
C LYS A 62 -11.42 13.69 -9.00
N PRO A 63 -10.13 13.37 -8.81
CA PRO A 63 -9.13 13.56 -9.86
C PRO A 63 -9.47 12.71 -11.09
N ASP A 64 -8.78 12.99 -12.20
CA ASP A 64 -8.95 12.20 -13.40
C ASP A 64 -8.49 10.74 -13.20
N SER A 65 -9.06 9.85 -14.00
CA SER A 65 -8.79 8.41 -13.90
C SER A 65 -7.31 8.06 -14.07
N LYS A 66 -6.60 8.77 -14.96
CA LYS A 66 -5.21 8.46 -15.26
C LYS A 66 -4.32 8.76 -14.06
N HIS A 67 -4.57 9.87 -13.39
CA HIS A 67 -3.91 10.23 -12.15
C HIS A 67 -4.13 9.19 -11.05
N ILE A 68 -5.37 8.73 -10.85
CA ILE A 68 -5.68 7.67 -9.88
C ILE A 68 -4.93 6.38 -10.26
N GLN A 69 -4.92 6.04 -11.55
CA GLN A 69 -4.26 4.85 -12.05
C GLN A 69 -2.76 4.84 -11.73
N GLU A 70 -2.08 5.98 -11.84
CA GLU A 70 -0.67 6.13 -11.51
C GLU A 70 -0.40 5.94 -10.01
N ILE A 71 -1.19 6.58 -9.15
CA ILE A 71 -1.09 6.42 -7.69
C ILE A 71 -1.30 4.97 -7.27
N LEU A 72 -2.38 4.33 -7.76
CA LEU A 72 -2.71 2.95 -7.42
C LEU A 72 -1.67 1.97 -7.94
N SER A 73 -1.12 2.20 -9.13
CA SER A 73 -0.05 1.36 -9.69
C SER A 73 1.18 1.36 -8.77
N TYR A 74 1.60 2.53 -8.30
CA TYR A 74 2.74 2.64 -7.39
C TYR A 74 2.47 1.92 -6.05
N ILE A 75 1.32 2.18 -5.43
CA ILE A 75 0.92 1.52 -4.17
C ILE A 75 0.94 0.00 -4.32
N TYR A 76 0.38 -0.53 -5.41
CA TYR A 76 0.22 -1.96 -5.60
C TYR A 76 1.50 -2.71 -5.96
N VAL A 77 2.46 -2.05 -6.61
CA VAL A 77 3.75 -2.66 -6.98
C VAL A 77 4.75 -2.60 -5.83
N SER A 78 4.68 -1.57 -4.99
CA SER A 78 5.66 -1.32 -3.92
C SER A 78 5.95 -2.54 -3.00
N PRO A 79 4.97 -3.34 -2.53
CA PRO A 79 5.29 -4.53 -1.73
C PRO A 79 6.17 -5.57 -2.46
N ALA A 80 6.01 -5.70 -3.78
CA ALA A 80 6.80 -6.67 -4.56
C ALA A 80 8.22 -6.16 -4.84
N GLU A 81 8.42 -4.85 -4.93
CA GLU A 81 9.74 -4.22 -5.08
C GLU A 81 10.52 -4.16 -3.75
N HIS A 82 9.81 -4.20 -2.62
CA HIS A 82 10.36 -4.11 -1.27
C HIS A 82 9.90 -5.28 -0.38
N PRO A 83 10.34 -6.53 -0.66
CA PRO A 83 9.90 -7.72 0.08
C PRO A 83 10.42 -7.80 1.52
N GLU A 84 11.45 -7.02 1.85
CA GLU A 84 12.06 -6.96 3.18
C GLU A 84 12.21 -5.50 3.66
N PRO A 85 12.14 -5.24 4.97
CA PRO A 85 11.85 -6.21 6.03
C PRO A 85 10.38 -6.65 6.02
N LEU A 86 10.10 -7.88 6.47
CA LEU A 86 8.73 -8.42 6.52
C LEU A 86 7.71 -7.51 7.24
N SER A 87 8.15 -6.78 8.28
CA SER A 87 7.33 -5.79 8.99
C SER A 87 6.81 -4.71 8.03
N ALA A 88 7.68 -4.19 7.15
CA ALA A 88 7.27 -3.26 6.10
C ALA A 88 6.39 -3.92 5.06
N TYR A 89 6.79 -5.08 4.55
CA TYR A 89 6.04 -5.82 3.54
C TYR A 89 4.56 -5.99 3.92
N TRP A 90 4.28 -6.47 5.13
CA TRP A 90 2.90 -6.68 5.58
C TRP A 90 2.10 -5.38 5.66
N MET A 91 2.74 -4.30 6.10
CA MET A 91 2.09 -2.99 6.13
C MET A 91 1.79 -2.46 4.73
N LEU A 92 2.72 -2.59 3.78
CA LEU A 92 2.50 -2.20 2.39
C LEU A 92 1.32 -2.98 1.76
N ILE A 93 1.19 -4.27 2.09
CA ILE A 93 0.03 -5.07 1.67
C ILE A 93 -1.26 -4.60 2.34
N ALA A 94 -1.21 -4.24 3.63
CA ALA A 94 -2.38 -3.79 4.38
C ALA A 94 -2.96 -2.48 3.80
N VAL A 95 -2.12 -1.53 3.42
CA VAL A 95 -2.57 -0.23 2.89
C VAL A 95 -3.27 -0.33 1.54
N HIS A 96 -3.17 -1.45 0.83
CA HIS A 96 -4.02 -1.70 -0.34
C HIS A 96 -5.51 -1.51 -0.01
N GLY A 97 -5.95 -1.89 1.19
CA GLY A 97 -7.35 -1.74 1.60
C GLY A 97 -7.84 -0.28 1.62
N LEU A 98 -6.93 0.69 1.78
CA LEU A 98 -7.26 2.12 1.75
C LEU A 98 -7.65 2.61 0.36
N THR A 99 -7.28 1.87 -0.68
CA THR A 99 -7.53 2.25 -2.09
C THR A 99 -8.95 1.96 -2.57
N ASN A 100 -9.76 1.23 -1.79
CA ASN A 100 -11.10 0.79 -2.18
C ASN A 100 -12.01 1.94 -2.66
N GLY A 101 -11.90 3.12 -2.04
CA GLY A 101 -12.73 4.29 -2.39
C GLY A 101 -12.33 4.97 -3.71
N LEU A 102 -11.11 4.75 -4.19
CA LEU A 102 -10.60 5.34 -5.42
C LEU A 102 -10.89 4.47 -6.66
N ILE A 103 -11.01 3.15 -6.49
CA ILE A 103 -11.27 2.23 -7.61
C ILE A 103 -12.53 2.61 -8.42
N PRO A 104 -13.67 2.97 -7.81
CA PRO A 104 -14.87 3.37 -8.55
C PRO A 104 -14.72 4.63 -9.42
N LEU A 105 -13.65 5.41 -9.21
CA LEU A 105 -13.37 6.63 -9.96
C LEU A 105 -12.54 6.37 -11.24
N LEU A 106 -12.03 5.15 -11.42
CA LEU A 106 -11.28 4.77 -12.62
C LEU A 106 -12.20 4.65 -13.84
N SER A 107 -11.66 4.93 -15.02
CA SER A 107 -12.21 4.50 -16.29
C SER A 107 -12.14 2.97 -16.40
N LYS A 108 -12.94 2.39 -17.30
CA LYS A 108 -12.92 0.94 -17.53
C LYS A 108 -11.55 0.46 -18.01
N ASP A 109 -10.93 1.22 -18.90
CA ASP A 109 -9.62 0.90 -19.49
C ASP A 109 -8.51 0.95 -18.43
N ASP A 110 -8.51 1.97 -17.58
CA ASP A 110 -7.52 2.10 -16.50
C ASP A 110 -7.71 1.02 -15.42
N ALA A 111 -8.96 0.70 -15.08
CA ALA A 111 -9.27 -0.41 -14.18
C ALA A 111 -8.84 -1.76 -14.75
N ALA A 112 -9.02 -2.00 -16.06
CA ALA A 112 -8.56 -3.21 -16.74
C ALA A 112 -7.02 -3.32 -16.74
N ALA A 113 -6.31 -2.23 -17.01
CA ALA A 113 -4.85 -2.18 -16.99
C ALA A 113 -4.29 -2.46 -15.58
N LEU A 114 -4.91 -1.87 -14.54
CA LEU A 114 -4.56 -2.16 -13.15
C LEU A 114 -4.86 -3.61 -12.78
N LEU A 115 -6.02 -4.14 -13.19
CA LEU A 115 -6.41 -5.51 -12.91
C LEU A 115 -5.39 -6.50 -13.49
N GLU A 116 -4.95 -6.28 -14.73
CA GLU A 116 -3.95 -7.12 -15.38
C GLU A 116 -2.64 -7.11 -14.59
N THR A 117 -2.12 -5.92 -14.28
CA THR A 117 -0.87 -5.74 -13.55
C THR A 117 -0.95 -6.37 -12.16
N TYR A 118 -1.99 -6.03 -11.38
CA TYR A 118 -2.21 -6.55 -10.03
C TYR A 118 -2.34 -8.08 -10.00
N SER A 119 -3.02 -8.66 -10.99
CA SER A 119 -3.20 -10.11 -11.09
C SER A 119 -1.90 -10.85 -11.40
N LYS A 120 -0.98 -10.21 -12.13
CA LYS A 120 0.36 -10.74 -12.41
C LYS A 120 1.27 -10.64 -11.18
N THR A 121 1.23 -9.51 -10.48
CA THR A 121 2.00 -9.28 -9.24
C THR A 121 1.60 -10.26 -8.14
N TYR A 122 0.29 -10.51 -7.96
CA TYR A 122 -0.22 -11.37 -6.89
C TYR A 122 -0.90 -12.63 -7.44
N ARG A 123 -0.19 -13.77 -7.37
CA ARG A 123 -0.64 -15.05 -7.93
C ARG A 123 -1.87 -15.59 -7.22
N ARG A 124 -2.75 -16.28 -7.96
CA ARG A 124 -4.07 -16.70 -7.48
C ARG A 124 -4.06 -17.46 -6.15
N TRP A 125 -3.08 -18.34 -5.94
CA TRP A 125 -2.97 -19.19 -4.74
C TRP A 125 -2.30 -18.50 -3.54
N GLU A 126 -1.64 -17.36 -3.75
CA GLU A 126 -0.95 -16.56 -2.71
C GLU A 126 -1.81 -15.37 -2.22
N ARG A 127 -2.95 -15.11 -2.87
CA ARG A 127 -3.75 -13.91 -2.59
C ARG A 127 -4.35 -13.90 -1.19
N LEU A 128 -4.05 -12.83 -0.47
CA LEU A 128 -4.66 -12.45 0.80
C LEU A 128 -6.07 -11.87 0.61
N PRO A 129 -6.89 -11.78 1.67
CA PRO A 129 -8.23 -11.20 1.60
C PRO A 129 -8.28 -9.80 0.97
N VAL A 130 -7.33 -8.93 1.32
CA VAL A 130 -7.27 -7.57 0.76
C VAL A 130 -7.05 -7.60 -0.75
N GLN A 131 -6.11 -8.42 -1.25
CA GLN A 131 -5.84 -8.57 -2.68
C GLN A 131 -7.03 -9.16 -3.44
N LYS A 132 -7.74 -10.13 -2.85
CA LYS A 132 -8.98 -10.68 -3.41
C LYS A 132 -10.04 -9.59 -3.56
N ASN A 133 -10.16 -8.71 -2.58
CA ASN A 133 -11.09 -7.58 -2.63
C ASN A 133 -10.71 -6.56 -3.72
N ILE A 134 -9.43 -6.19 -3.83
CA ILE A 134 -8.95 -5.29 -4.89
C ILE A 134 -9.25 -5.85 -6.28
N ILE A 135 -8.95 -7.12 -6.52
CA ILE A 135 -9.25 -7.79 -7.80
C ILE A 135 -10.75 -7.79 -8.11
N ARG A 136 -11.59 -8.04 -7.09
CA ARG A 136 -13.05 -8.00 -7.25
C ARG A 136 -13.52 -6.61 -7.66
N LEU A 137 -13.02 -5.56 -7.01
CA LEU A 137 -13.39 -4.17 -7.30
C LEU A 137 -12.90 -3.75 -8.69
N LEU A 138 -11.64 -4.04 -9.04
CA LEU A 138 -11.09 -3.71 -10.35
C LEU A 138 -11.83 -4.43 -11.49
N LYS A 139 -12.19 -5.72 -11.29
CA LYS A 139 -13.05 -6.44 -12.25
C LYS A 139 -14.39 -5.77 -12.45
N SER A 140 -15.07 -5.43 -11.36
CA SER A 140 -16.37 -4.76 -11.42
C SER A 140 -16.28 -3.39 -12.10
N GLN A 141 -15.15 -2.70 -11.99
CA GLN A 141 -14.96 -1.38 -12.60
C GLN A 141 -14.55 -1.45 -14.08
N ALA A 142 -13.91 -2.55 -14.49
CA ALA A 142 -13.48 -2.77 -15.87
C ALA A 142 -14.62 -3.25 -16.80
N GLU A 143 -15.76 -3.70 -16.23
CA GLU A 143 -16.96 -4.16 -16.95
C GLU A 143 -17.85 -3.01 -17.44
#